data_AF-A0A1Z7Z7I3-F1
#
_entry.id   AF-A0A1Z7Z7I3-F1
#
_cell.length_a   1.000
_cell.length_b   1.000
_cell.length_c   1.000
_cell.angle_alpha   90.00
_cell.angle_beta   90.00
_cell.angle_gamma   90.00
#
_symmetry.space_group_name_H-M   'P 1'
#
loop_
_entity.id
_entity.type
_entity.pdbx_description
1 polymer ?
#
loop_
_entity_poly.entity_id
_entity_poly.type
_entity_poly.pdbx_seq_one_letter_code
_entity_poly.pdbx_strand_id
1 'polypeptide(L)'
;MYIPIDQIHQLTKCCEHLGVPREQLVARANLDENIFHRDIVPLRYFIRLVDAALVLTDDPHIGIVLGKQLNFMKHGAVGALAFASPTGAESLLAFVNHSQRSNAPFMKILQLVDNEEIRITLMPSKSVYPINKFVVDTALSSCIAMIRTMLSGIGGDQLIKKAIKYFSVTYAAPSDMQELQRYQSALVAPVKFNQPECQIVFYGVIAGKENPYYSSGLIEAMAKAIKPIPTDDGESLVNKIEECLSKYEFRFPTLSEVAAELGFSERTLHRRLAGQGIKYREICDGLRGGHARKLMATTMPVDEIAYRLGYFDAASFYKAFKRWEGLSPSEYRMLIKKK
;
A
#
# COMPACT_ATOMS: atom_id res chain seq x y z
N MET A 1 9.13 -7.68 -1.58
CA MET A 1 8.10 -7.46 -2.60
C MET A 1 8.51 -6.28 -3.48
N TYR A 2 8.19 -6.33 -4.77
CA TYR A 2 8.35 -5.20 -5.70
C TYR A 2 7.01 -4.58 -6.02
N ILE A 3 7.04 -3.32 -6.43
CA ILE A 3 5.89 -2.61 -6.98
C ILE A 3 6.31 -1.90 -8.27
N PRO A 4 5.37 -1.49 -9.13
CA PRO A 4 5.68 -0.69 -10.30
C PRO A 4 6.17 0.69 -9.88
N ILE A 5 7.09 1.26 -10.66
CA ILE A 5 7.58 2.62 -10.42
C ILE A 5 6.46 3.67 -10.49
N ASP A 6 5.38 3.39 -11.23
CA ASP A 6 4.22 4.27 -11.33
C ASP A 6 3.63 4.63 -9.96
N GLN A 7 3.67 3.73 -8.98
CA GLN A 7 3.21 4.02 -7.61
C GLN A 7 4.05 5.14 -6.96
N ILE A 8 5.36 5.14 -7.20
CA ILE A 8 6.26 6.21 -6.74
C ILE A 8 5.94 7.51 -7.50
N HIS A 9 5.84 7.47 -8.84
CA HIS A 9 5.54 8.65 -9.65
C HIS A 9 4.20 9.30 -9.27
N GLN A 10 3.18 8.49 -8.99
CA GLN A 10 1.86 8.98 -8.58
C GLN A 10 1.91 9.68 -7.23
N LEU A 11 2.63 9.11 -6.26
CA LEU A 11 2.79 9.74 -4.94
C LEU A 11 3.63 11.02 -5.03
N THR A 12 4.76 11.02 -5.74
CA THR A 12 5.60 12.23 -5.90
C THR A 12 4.79 13.36 -6.51
N LYS A 13 4.05 13.07 -7.60
CA LYS A 13 3.20 14.06 -8.27
C LYS A 13 2.07 14.57 -7.36
N CYS A 14 1.47 13.68 -6.57
CA CYS A 14 0.47 14.08 -5.59
C CYS A 14 1.06 15.06 -4.55
N CYS A 15 2.28 14.81 -4.07
CA CYS A 15 2.96 15.67 -3.11
C CYS A 15 3.36 17.02 -3.73
N GLU A 16 3.80 17.04 -5.00
CA GLU A 16 4.10 18.26 -5.73
C GLU A 16 2.88 19.18 -5.84
N HIS A 17 1.70 18.62 -6.12
CA HIS A 17 0.44 19.39 -6.12
C HIS A 17 0.07 19.94 -4.73
N LEU A 18 0.59 19.34 -3.65
CA LEU A 18 0.44 19.81 -2.28
C LEU A 18 1.57 20.77 -1.85
N GLY A 19 2.44 21.17 -2.77
CA GLY A 19 3.54 22.11 -2.51
C GLY A 19 4.79 21.48 -1.92
N VAL A 20 4.93 20.15 -1.94
CA VAL A 20 6.13 19.43 -1.51
C VAL A 20 6.94 19.00 -2.75
N PRO A 21 8.09 19.63 -3.05
CA PRO A 21 8.91 19.27 -4.20
C PRO A 21 9.43 17.83 -4.12
N ARG A 22 9.57 17.19 -5.28
CA ARG A 22 10.09 15.82 -5.36
C ARG A 22 11.47 15.68 -4.73
N GLU A 23 12.39 16.64 -4.92
CA GLU A 23 13.73 16.55 -4.35
C GLU A 23 13.68 16.49 -2.82
N GLN A 24 12.81 17.30 -2.20
CA GLN A 24 12.62 17.31 -0.75
C GLN A 24 12.04 15.99 -0.26
N LEU A 25 11.06 15.44 -0.98
CA LEU A 25 10.42 14.16 -0.65
C LEU A 25 11.42 13.00 -0.76
N VAL A 26 12.19 12.93 -1.84
CA VAL A 26 13.20 11.90 -2.11
C VAL A 26 14.34 11.98 -1.09
N ALA A 27 14.83 13.19 -0.79
CA ALA A 27 15.86 13.43 0.21
C ALA A 27 15.40 13.00 1.61
N ARG A 28 14.17 13.36 2.01
CA ARG A 28 13.59 12.96 3.30
C ARG A 28 13.37 11.46 3.40
N ALA A 29 12.98 10.82 2.30
CA ALA A 29 12.87 9.38 2.20
C ALA A 29 14.25 8.70 2.12
N ASN A 30 15.35 9.44 1.97
CA ASN A 30 16.73 8.96 1.80
C ASN A 30 16.85 7.94 0.65
N LEU A 31 16.25 8.28 -0.48
CA LEU A 31 16.25 7.48 -1.71
C LEU A 31 17.23 8.06 -2.73
N ASP A 32 17.81 7.18 -3.53
CA ASP A 32 18.64 7.55 -4.68
C ASP A 32 17.73 7.93 -5.86
N GLU A 33 18.05 9.00 -6.60
CA GLU A 33 17.27 9.42 -7.77
C GLU A 33 17.28 8.38 -8.91
N ASN A 34 18.27 7.49 -8.94
CA ASN A 34 18.35 6.43 -9.93
C ASN A 34 17.18 5.44 -9.86
N ILE A 35 16.38 5.44 -8.78
CA ILE A 35 15.19 4.58 -8.70
C ILE A 35 14.15 4.91 -9.78
N PHE A 36 14.08 6.16 -10.24
CA PHE A 36 13.07 6.64 -11.20
C PHE A 36 13.32 6.18 -12.64
N HIS A 37 14.45 5.51 -12.89
CA HIS A 37 14.79 4.89 -14.18
C HIS A 37 14.50 3.38 -14.21
N ARG A 38 13.89 2.82 -13.17
CA ARG A 38 13.55 1.40 -13.06
C ARG A 38 12.07 1.18 -13.36
N ASP A 39 11.72 0.04 -13.95
CA ASP A 39 10.30 -0.34 -14.15
C ASP A 39 9.63 -0.78 -12.85
N ILE A 40 10.37 -1.45 -11.98
CA ILE A 40 9.92 -1.93 -10.67
C ILE A 40 10.91 -1.56 -9.58
N VAL A 41 10.38 -1.32 -8.39
CA VAL A 41 11.14 -0.91 -7.21
C VAL A 41 10.75 -1.71 -5.97
N PRO A 42 11.66 -1.91 -5.01
CA PRO A 42 11.32 -2.54 -3.74
C PRO A 42 10.21 -1.77 -2.99
N LEU A 43 9.21 -2.49 -2.46
CA LEU A 43 8.09 -1.92 -1.70
C LEU A 43 8.53 -0.96 -0.59
N ARG A 44 9.64 -1.27 0.10
CA ARG A 44 10.22 -0.41 1.15
C ARG A 44 10.53 1.01 0.69
N TYR A 45 10.82 1.24 -0.60
CA TYR A 45 11.06 2.59 -1.10
C TYR A 45 9.78 3.40 -1.11
N PHE A 46 8.67 2.78 -1.50
CA PHE A 46 7.36 3.38 -1.41
C PHE A 46 6.93 3.63 0.04
N ILE A 47 7.19 2.69 0.96
CA ILE A 47 6.91 2.89 2.39
C ILE A 47 7.63 4.12 2.94
N ARG A 48 8.93 4.28 2.63
CA ARG A 48 9.74 5.44 3.04
C ARG A 48 9.25 6.74 2.41
N LEU A 49 8.81 6.68 1.16
CA LEU A 49 8.28 7.84 0.44
C LEU A 49 6.92 8.28 1.00
N VAL A 50 6.04 7.33 1.36
CA VAL A 50 4.77 7.61 2.03
C VAL A 50 5.00 8.19 3.42
N ASP A 51 5.95 7.65 4.19
CA ASP A 51 6.33 8.19 5.49
C ASP A 51 6.83 9.64 5.37
N ALA A 52 7.73 9.91 4.41
CA ALA A 52 8.18 11.26 4.10
C ALA A 52 7.03 12.19 3.68
N ALA A 53 6.09 11.69 2.87
CA ALA A 53 4.93 12.46 2.44
C ALA A 53 4.03 12.85 3.61
N LEU A 54 3.68 11.90 4.49
CA LEU A 54 2.89 12.14 5.70
C LEU A 54 3.50 13.19 6.62
N VAL A 55 4.84 13.24 6.70
CA VAL A 55 5.56 14.24 7.51
C VAL A 55 5.59 15.60 6.82
N LEU A 56 5.92 15.65 5.52
CA LEU A 56 6.14 16.90 4.80
C LEU A 56 4.84 17.64 4.45
N THR A 57 3.74 16.91 4.20
CA THR A 57 2.43 17.53 3.94
C THR A 57 1.63 17.78 5.20
N ASP A 58 2.03 17.17 6.33
CA ASP A 58 1.27 17.10 7.58
C ASP A 58 -0.22 16.75 7.38
N ASP A 59 -0.50 15.87 6.41
CA ASP A 59 -1.86 15.44 6.07
C ASP A 59 -2.02 13.94 6.35
N PRO A 60 -2.70 13.53 7.44
CA PRO A 60 -2.95 12.12 7.78
C PRO A 60 -3.92 11.42 6.81
N HIS A 61 -4.47 12.14 5.84
CA HIS A 61 -5.43 11.66 4.83
C HIS A 61 -4.89 11.79 3.40
N ILE A 62 -3.58 12.02 3.22
CA ILE A 62 -2.95 12.08 1.90
C ILE A 62 -3.22 10.83 1.04
N GLY A 63 -3.47 9.68 1.66
CA GLY A 63 -3.92 8.47 0.95
C GLY A 63 -5.22 8.69 0.18
N ILE A 64 -6.19 9.39 0.77
CA ILE A 64 -7.45 9.78 0.10
C ILE A 64 -7.16 10.78 -1.03
N VAL A 65 -6.28 11.76 -0.80
CA VAL A 65 -5.91 12.77 -1.80
C VAL A 65 -5.28 12.12 -3.02
N LEU A 66 -4.35 11.19 -2.81
CA LEU A 66 -3.76 10.39 -3.88
C LEU A 66 -4.82 9.59 -4.61
N GLY A 67 -5.68 8.87 -3.88
CA GLY A 67 -6.71 8.02 -4.49
C GLY A 67 -7.67 8.78 -5.41
N LYS A 68 -7.99 10.05 -5.11
CA LYS A 68 -8.82 10.90 -5.99
C LYS A 68 -8.20 11.11 -7.37
N GLN A 69 -6.88 11.02 -7.49
CA GLN A 69 -6.15 11.18 -8.73
C GLN A 69 -6.02 9.86 -9.50
N LEU A 70 -6.32 8.71 -8.88
CA LEU A 70 -6.15 7.37 -9.44
C LEU A 70 -7.44 6.84 -10.10
N ASN A 71 -7.75 7.35 -11.29
CA ASN A 71 -8.79 6.78 -12.14
C ASN A 71 -8.30 5.53 -12.89
N PHE A 72 -9.16 4.93 -13.72
CA PHE A 72 -8.82 3.74 -14.51
C PHE A 72 -7.50 3.91 -15.31
N MET A 73 -7.30 5.05 -15.97
CA MET A 73 -6.11 5.26 -16.81
C MET A 73 -4.82 5.37 -16.00
N LYS A 74 -4.90 5.73 -14.70
CA LYS A 74 -3.73 5.71 -13.80
C LYS A 74 -3.34 4.31 -13.35
N HIS A 75 -4.17 3.31 -13.56
CA HIS A 75 -3.86 1.91 -13.26
C HIS A 75 -3.28 1.16 -14.47
N GLY A 76 -2.88 1.89 -15.52
CA GLY A 76 -2.27 1.34 -16.72
C GLY A 76 -3.18 0.34 -17.44
N ALA A 77 -2.58 -0.74 -17.97
CA ALA A 77 -3.31 -1.76 -18.72
C ALA A 77 -4.41 -2.44 -17.90
N VAL A 78 -4.22 -2.62 -16.58
CA VAL A 78 -5.26 -3.19 -15.70
C VAL A 78 -6.50 -2.32 -15.66
N GLY A 79 -6.30 -1.02 -15.44
CA GLY A 79 -7.42 -0.10 -15.39
C GLY A 79 -8.07 0.10 -16.75
N ALA A 80 -7.29 0.12 -17.84
CA ALA A 80 -7.86 0.19 -19.19
C ALA A 80 -8.69 -1.07 -19.54
N LEU A 81 -8.23 -2.26 -19.16
CA LEU A 81 -8.98 -3.51 -19.32
C LEU A 81 -10.30 -3.47 -18.54
N ALA A 82 -10.24 -3.08 -17.27
CA ALA A 82 -11.43 -2.95 -16.43
C ALA A 82 -12.39 -1.88 -16.97
N PHE A 83 -11.88 -0.75 -17.45
CA PHE A 83 -12.67 0.32 -18.06
C PHE A 83 -13.42 -0.13 -19.31
N ALA A 84 -12.84 -1.04 -20.09
CA ALA A 84 -13.41 -1.56 -21.32
C ALA A 84 -14.30 -2.80 -21.13
N SER A 85 -14.46 -3.29 -19.89
CA SER A 85 -15.18 -4.54 -19.60
C SER A 85 -16.70 -4.43 -19.82
N PRO A 86 -17.42 -5.52 -20.14
CA PRO A 86 -18.83 -5.46 -20.58
C PRO A 86 -19.81 -4.90 -19.55
N THR A 87 -19.62 -5.21 -18.26
CA THR A 87 -20.52 -4.78 -17.18
C THR A 87 -19.74 -4.26 -15.97
N GLY A 88 -20.46 -3.71 -14.99
CA GLY A 88 -19.90 -3.36 -13.69
C GLY A 88 -19.26 -4.54 -12.93
N ALA A 89 -19.88 -5.72 -12.93
CA ALA A 89 -19.30 -6.89 -12.26
C ALA A 89 -18.00 -7.35 -12.94
N GLU A 90 -18.01 -7.47 -14.27
CA GLU A 90 -16.83 -7.84 -15.06
C GLU A 90 -15.71 -6.80 -14.92
N SER A 91 -16.03 -5.51 -14.87
CA SER A 91 -15.07 -4.44 -14.63
C SER A 91 -14.38 -4.56 -13.27
N LEU A 92 -15.16 -4.77 -12.20
CA LEU A 92 -14.61 -4.98 -10.86
C LEU A 92 -13.74 -6.24 -10.81
N LEU A 93 -14.22 -7.35 -11.37
CA LEU A 93 -13.51 -8.62 -11.40
C LEU A 93 -12.18 -8.51 -12.17
N ALA A 94 -12.22 -7.90 -13.35
CA ALA A 94 -11.03 -7.60 -14.15
C ALA A 94 -10.01 -6.79 -13.34
N PHE A 95 -10.45 -5.70 -12.73
CA PHE A 95 -9.57 -4.84 -11.95
C PHE A 95 -8.92 -5.60 -10.78
N VAL A 96 -9.72 -6.35 -10.01
CA VAL A 96 -9.27 -7.08 -8.81
C VAL A 96 -8.31 -8.21 -9.17
N ASN A 97 -8.61 -8.98 -10.21
CA ASN A 97 -7.80 -10.15 -10.59
C ASN A 97 -6.42 -9.76 -11.13
N HIS A 98 -6.31 -8.62 -11.80
CA HIS A 98 -5.05 -8.16 -12.37
C HIS A 98 -4.27 -7.23 -11.43
N SER A 99 -4.94 -6.39 -10.64
CA SER A 99 -4.27 -5.43 -9.74
C SER A 99 -3.33 -6.09 -8.73
N GLN A 100 -3.72 -7.25 -8.16
CA GLN A 100 -2.89 -7.99 -7.20
C GLN A 100 -1.58 -8.49 -7.82
N ARG A 101 -1.53 -8.69 -9.14
CA ARG A 101 -0.36 -9.24 -9.84
C ARG A 101 0.52 -8.18 -10.45
N SER A 102 -0.03 -7.03 -10.83
CA SER A 102 0.69 -6.02 -11.61
C SER A 102 0.77 -4.62 -11.00
N ASN A 103 -0.13 -4.24 -10.08
CA ASN A 103 -0.21 -2.86 -9.58
C ASN A 103 0.09 -2.78 -8.08
N ALA A 104 -0.61 -3.60 -7.28
CA ALA A 104 -0.57 -3.58 -5.83
C ALA A 104 -0.36 -5.00 -5.27
N PRO A 105 0.81 -5.64 -5.49
CA PRO A 105 1.10 -6.98 -4.98
C PRO A 105 1.14 -7.07 -3.46
N PHE A 106 1.13 -5.92 -2.77
CA PHE A 106 1.03 -5.81 -1.32
C PHE A 106 -0.41 -5.85 -0.80
N MET A 107 -1.40 -5.93 -1.70
CA MET A 107 -2.81 -5.97 -1.35
C MET A 107 -3.39 -7.28 -1.85
N LYS A 108 -3.72 -8.20 -0.95
CA LYS A 108 -4.58 -9.33 -1.30
C LYS A 108 -6.01 -8.82 -1.36
N ILE A 109 -6.73 -9.20 -2.41
CA ILE A 109 -8.10 -8.77 -2.62
C ILE A 109 -8.97 -10.02 -2.82
N LEU A 110 -10.01 -10.14 -1.99
CA LEU A 110 -11.02 -11.19 -2.12
C LEU A 110 -12.32 -10.56 -2.61
N GLN A 111 -13.02 -11.29 -3.48
CA GLN A 111 -14.31 -10.88 -4.00
C GLN A 111 -15.35 -11.93 -3.64
N LEU A 112 -16.50 -11.45 -3.18
CA LEU A 112 -17.72 -12.24 -3.06
C LEU A 112 -18.82 -11.50 -3.82
N VAL A 113 -19.49 -12.20 -4.73
CA VAL A 113 -20.63 -11.68 -5.48
C VAL A 113 -21.84 -12.49 -5.06
N ASP A 114 -22.87 -11.80 -4.58
CA ASP A 114 -24.20 -12.34 -4.40
C ASP A 114 -25.22 -11.46 -5.16
N ASN A 115 -26.51 -11.84 -5.09
CA ASN A 115 -27.55 -11.12 -5.84
C ASN A 115 -27.85 -9.73 -5.27
N GLU A 116 -27.54 -9.45 -4.01
CA GLU A 116 -27.87 -8.20 -3.32
C GLU A 116 -26.67 -7.26 -3.18
N GLU A 117 -25.46 -7.80 -3.08
CA GLU A 117 -24.22 -7.08 -2.81
C GLU A 117 -23.02 -7.68 -3.57
N ILE A 118 -22.06 -6.81 -3.88
CA ILE A 118 -20.71 -7.22 -4.26
C ILE A 118 -19.77 -6.75 -3.15
N ARG A 119 -19.02 -7.68 -2.56
CA ARG A 119 -18.06 -7.39 -1.49
C ARG A 119 -16.64 -7.57 -1.99
N ILE A 120 -15.86 -6.51 -1.88
CA ILE A 120 -14.42 -6.52 -2.14
C ILE A 120 -13.69 -6.35 -0.82
N THR A 121 -13.07 -7.40 -0.32
CA THR A 121 -12.26 -7.38 0.90
C THR A 121 -10.82 -7.04 0.56
N LEU A 122 -10.29 -5.98 1.18
CA LEU A 122 -8.93 -5.48 1.04
C LEU A 122 -8.08 -6.00 2.21
N MET A 123 -7.03 -6.75 1.91
CA MET A 123 -6.12 -7.33 2.89
C MET A 123 -4.69 -6.86 2.60
N PRO A 124 -4.28 -5.69 3.14
CA PRO A 124 -2.90 -5.24 3.03
C PRO A 124 -1.94 -6.23 3.70
N SER A 125 -0.83 -6.54 3.06
CA SER A 125 0.24 -7.35 3.63
C SER A 125 0.78 -6.69 4.91
N LYS A 126 1.22 -7.50 5.88
CA LYS A 126 1.94 -7.00 7.07
C LYS A 126 3.16 -6.14 6.69
N SER A 127 3.76 -6.41 5.53
CA SER A 127 4.93 -5.69 4.98
C SER A 127 4.68 -4.21 4.72
N VAL A 128 3.43 -3.77 4.54
CA VAL A 128 3.12 -2.34 4.35
C VAL A 128 3.05 -1.56 5.65
N TYR A 129 3.25 -2.19 6.81
CA TYR A 129 3.24 -1.46 8.08
C TYR A 129 4.36 -0.40 8.12
N PRO A 130 4.09 0.84 8.60
CA PRO A 130 2.86 1.35 9.21
C PRO A 130 1.86 2.00 8.24
N ILE A 131 2.11 1.97 6.93
CA ILE A 131 1.30 2.70 5.94
C ILE A 131 0.00 1.98 5.56
N ASN A 132 -0.47 1.02 6.37
CA ASN A 132 -1.69 0.24 6.14
C ASN A 132 -2.91 1.14 5.92
N LYS A 133 -3.07 2.17 6.75
CA LYS A 133 -4.17 3.13 6.63
C LYS A 133 -4.10 3.88 5.29
N PHE A 134 -2.91 4.35 4.93
CA PHE A 134 -2.69 5.06 3.66
C PHE A 134 -3.07 4.19 2.46
N VAL A 135 -2.60 2.95 2.38
CA VAL A 135 -2.89 2.09 1.22
C VAL A 135 -4.37 1.71 1.12
N VAL A 136 -5.06 1.53 2.25
CA VAL A 136 -6.51 1.28 2.28
C VAL A 136 -7.26 2.53 1.84
N ASP A 137 -6.98 3.69 2.45
CA ASP A 137 -7.62 4.97 2.09
C ASP A 137 -7.44 5.31 0.61
N THR A 138 -6.25 5.05 0.05
CA THR A 138 -5.98 5.22 -1.39
C THR A 138 -6.85 4.31 -2.24
N ALA A 139 -7.02 3.04 -1.86
CA ALA A 139 -7.87 2.11 -2.59
C ALA A 139 -9.36 2.52 -2.54
N LEU A 140 -9.87 2.90 -1.36
CA LEU A 140 -11.26 3.38 -1.20
C LEU A 140 -11.52 4.62 -2.07
N SER A 141 -10.61 5.59 -2.00
CA SER A 141 -10.72 6.84 -2.74
C SER A 141 -10.55 6.66 -4.27
N SER A 142 -9.64 5.77 -4.69
CA SER A 142 -9.46 5.40 -6.10
C SER A 142 -10.69 4.73 -6.69
N CYS A 143 -11.37 3.87 -5.92
CA CYS A 143 -12.63 3.27 -6.34
C CYS A 143 -13.69 4.33 -6.69
N ILE A 144 -13.82 5.37 -5.86
CA ILE A 144 -14.74 6.49 -6.14
C ILE A 144 -14.32 7.22 -7.43
N ALA A 145 -13.04 7.50 -7.61
CA ALA A 145 -12.53 8.16 -8.82
C ALA A 145 -12.80 7.34 -10.10
N MET A 146 -12.66 6.02 -10.02
CA MET A 146 -12.97 5.09 -11.11
C MET A 146 -14.47 5.09 -11.45
N ILE A 147 -15.36 4.98 -10.46
CA ILE A 147 -16.82 5.03 -10.69
C ILE A 147 -17.21 6.38 -11.31
N ARG A 148 -16.65 7.50 -10.83
CA ARG A 148 -16.90 8.83 -11.43
C ARG A 148 -16.50 8.88 -12.91
N THR A 149 -15.40 8.23 -13.28
CA THR A 149 -14.92 8.17 -14.66
C THR A 149 -15.85 7.32 -15.54
N MET A 150 -16.33 6.18 -15.02
CA MET A 150 -17.24 5.29 -15.75
C MET A 150 -18.65 5.87 -15.95
N LEU A 151 -19.11 6.69 -15.02
CA LEU A 151 -20.45 7.29 -15.07
C LEU A 151 -20.44 8.70 -15.72
N SER A 152 -19.42 8.98 -16.53
CA SER A 152 -19.26 10.17 -17.37
C SER A 152 -19.22 11.52 -16.63
N GLY A 153 -19.09 11.55 -15.30
CA GLY A 153 -19.18 12.79 -14.50
C GLY A 153 -20.58 13.43 -14.48
N ILE A 154 -21.58 12.83 -15.14
CA ILE A 154 -22.95 13.34 -15.23
C ILE A 154 -23.75 12.73 -14.07
N GLY A 155 -23.74 13.37 -12.91
CA GLY A 155 -24.55 12.94 -11.76
C GLY A 155 -23.89 13.13 -10.39
N GLY A 156 -22.62 13.55 -10.36
CA GLY A 156 -21.91 13.89 -9.13
C GLY A 156 -21.93 12.76 -8.10
N ASP A 157 -21.94 13.14 -6.82
CA ASP A 157 -21.84 12.23 -5.68
C ASP A 157 -23.06 11.30 -5.50
N GLN A 158 -24.20 11.59 -6.14
CA GLN A 158 -25.41 10.76 -6.02
C GLN A 158 -25.24 9.38 -6.62
N LEU A 159 -24.48 9.27 -7.72
CA LEU A 159 -24.24 7.99 -8.38
C LEU A 159 -23.31 7.10 -7.55
N ILE A 160 -22.34 7.70 -6.84
CA ILE A 160 -21.48 6.97 -5.91
C ILE A 160 -22.32 6.34 -4.80
N LYS A 161 -23.28 7.09 -4.24
CA LYS A 161 -24.19 6.59 -3.19
C LYS A 161 -25.16 5.51 -3.67
N LYS A 162 -25.39 5.40 -4.98
CA LYS A 162 -26.19 4.31 -5.59
C LYS A 162 -25.34 3.09 -5.96
N ALA A 163 -24.02 3.26 -6.08
CA ALA A 163 -23.10 2.17 -6.38
C ALA A 163 -22.53 1.53 -5.10
N ILE A 164 -22.03 2.36 -4.17
CA ILE A 164 -21.38 1.91 -2.94
C ILE A 164 -22.38 1.97 -1.78
N LYS A 165 -22.62 0.83 -1.14
CA LYS A 165 -23.46 0.71 0.04
C LYS A 165 -22.75 1.24 1.29
N TYR A 166 -21.52 0.82 1.53
CA TYR A 166 -20.63 1.37 2.56
C TYR A 166 -19.19 0.90 2.36
N PHE A 167 -18.27 1.59 3.03
CA PHE A 167 -16.93 1.11 3.32
C PHE A 167 -16.85 0.60 4.76
N SER A 168 -16.05 -0.44 5.00
CA SER A 168 -15.64 -0.83 6.34
C SER A 168 -14.13 -0.77 6.45
N VAL A 169 -13.62 -0.36 7.61
CA VAL A 169 -12.18 -0.23 7.87
C VAL A 169 -11.84 -0.71 9.28
N THR A 170 -10.63 -1.24 9.42
CA THR A 170 -10.15 -1.86 10.67
C THR A 170 -9.62 -0.87 11.70
N TYR A 171 -9.22 0.32 11.26
CA TYR A 171 -8.75 1.38 12.14
C TYR A 171 -9.90 2.16 12.79
N ALA A 172 -9.58 2.83 13.89
CA ALA A 172 -10.49 3.71 14.59
C ALA A 172 -10.83 4.96 13.75
N ALA A 173 -11.99 5.53 14.06
CA ALA A 173 -12.38 6.84 13.55
C ALA A 173 -11.43 7.93 14.08
N PRO A 174 -11.20 9.03 13.32
CA PRO A 174 -10.59 10.23 13.88
C PRO A 174 -11.32 10.69 15.14
N SER A 175 -10.57 11.04 16.19
CA SER A 175 -11.13 11.52 17.45
C SER A 175 -11.61 12.96 17.36
N ASP A 176 -10.98 13.76 16.50
CA ASP A 176 -11.43 15.11 16.19
C ASP A 176 -12.66 15.08 15.26
N MET A 177 -13.70 15.81 15.64
CA MET A 177 -14.97 15.81 14.90
C MET A 177 -14.86 16.48 13.53
N GLN A 178 -14.01 17.50 13.38
CA GLN A 178 -13.83 18.17 12.09
C GLN A 178 -13.03 17.28 11.14
N GLU A 179 -11.99 16.60 11.64
CA GLU A 179 -11.22 15.60 10.90
C GLU A 179 -12.14 14.44 10.45
N LEU A 180 -12.96 13.89 11.35
CA LEU A 180 -13.94 12.85 11.02
C LEU A 180 -14.89 13.31 9.91
N GLN A 181 -15.42 14.52 10.00
CA GLN A 181 -16.32 15.07 8.99
C GLN A 181 -15.61 15.25 7.63
N ARG A 182 -14.36 15.72 7.63
CA ARG A 182 -13.53 15.85 6.41
C ARG A 182 -13.28 14.48 5.78
N TYR A 183 -12.93 13.49 6.59
CA TYR A 183 -12.70 12.11 6.15
C TYR A 183 -13.95 11.51 5.50
N GLN A 184 -15.10 11.57 6.17
CA GLN A 184 -16.37 11.05 5.63
C GLN A 184 -16.80 11.79 4.35
N SER A 185 -16.70 13.13 4.34
CA SER A 185 -17.06 13.93 3.16
C SER A 185 -16.19 13.61 1.96
N ALA A 186 -14.91 13.28 2.17
CA ALA A 186 -14.00 12.96 1.08
C ALA A 186 -14.30 11.60 0.41
N LEU A 187 -14.87 10.63 1.14
CA LEU A 187 -15.19 9.29 0.65
C LEU A 187 -16.63 9.13 0.14
N VAL A 188 -17.52 10.12 0.33
CA VAL A 188 -18.84 10.22 -0.35
C VAL A 188 -19.82 9.05 -0.08
N ALA A 189 -19.39 8.01 0.63
CA ALA A 189 -20.15 6.85 1.06
C ALA A 189 -19.95 6.62 2.57
N PRO A 190 -20.89 5.97 3.26
CA PRO A 190 -20.77 5.70 4.69
C PRO A 190 -19.52 4.87 4.99
N VAL A 191 -18.75 5.26 6.01
CA VAL A 191 -17.59 4.51 6.48
C VAL A 191 -17.86 3.96 7.88
N LYS A 192 -17.74 2.64 8.03
CA LYS A 192 -17.81 1.93 9.31
C LYS A 192 -16.41 1.68 9.82
N PHE A 193 -16.08 2.25 10.99
CA PHE A 193 -14.78 2.09 11.64
C PHE A 193 -14.76 0.92 12.63
N ASN A 194 -13.57 0.51 13.07
CA ASN A 194 -13.35 -0.59 14.02
C ASN A 194 -14.02 -1.91 13.57
N GLN A 195 -14.01 -2.19 12.27
CA GLN A 195 -14.57 -3.41 11.70
C GLN A 195 -13.50 -4.51 11.61
N PRO A 196 -13.86 -5.81 11.56
CA PRO A 196 -12.88 -6.89 11.47
C PRO A 196 -12.07 -6.90 10.16
N GLU A 197 -12.62 -6.33 9.09
CA GLU A 197 -12.01 -6.32 7.76
C GLU A 197 -12.15 -4.94 7.09
N CYS A 198 -11.22 -4.63 6.18
CA CYS A 198 -11.37 -3.49 5.28
C CYS A 198 -12.13 -3.94 4.03
N GLN A 199 -13.28 -3.34 3.74
CA GLN A 199 -14.11 -3.77 2.60
C GLN A 199 -14.75 -2.60 1.86
N ILE A 200 -14.92 -2.78 0.54
CA ILE A 200 -15.82 -1.99 -0.29
C ILE A 200 -17.05 -2.84 -0.58
N VAL A 201 -18.22 -2.35 -0.19
CA VAL A 201 -19.48 -3.06 -0.39
C VAL A 201 -20.33 -2.27 -1.38
N PHE A 202 -20.63 -2.90 -2.51
CA PHE A 202 -21.48 -2.33 -3.56
C PHE A 202 -22.89 -2.90 -3.49
N TYR A 203 -23.87 -2.14 -3.97
CA TYR A 203 -25.20 -2.67 -4.23
C TYR A 203 -25.17 -3.60 -5.45
N GLY A 204 -25.83 -4.75 -5.38
CA GLY A 204 -25.88 -5.76 -6.45
C GLY A 204 -26.44 -5.23 -7.78
N VAL A 205 -27.21 -4.14 -7.74
CA VAL A 205 -27.75 -3.46 -8.93
C VAL A 205 -26.66 -3.01 -9.92
N ILE A 206 -25.41 -2.83 -9.48
CA ILE A 206 -24.31 -2.46 -10.38
C ILE A 206 -23.77 -3.64 -11.19
N ALA A 207 -24.02 -4.88 -10.76
CA ALA A 207 -23.41 -6.07 -11.34
C ALA A 207 -23.74 -6.18 -12.83
N GLY A 208 -25.03 -6.11 -13.17
CA GLY A 208 -25.52 -6.21 -14.55
C GLY A 208 -25.61 -4.89 -15.31
N LYS A 209 -25.02 -3.80 -14.80
CA LYS A 209 -25.02 -2.52 -15.53
C LYS A 209 -24.10 -2.63 -16.72
N GLU A 210 -24.66 -2.53 -17.92
CA GLU A 210 -23.91 -2.47 -19.16
C GLU A 210 -22.97 -1.27 -19.17
N ASN A 211 -21.75 -1.51 -19.64
CA ASN A 211 -20.74 -0.47 -19.78
C ASN A 211 -20.81 0.15 -21.19
N PRO A 212 -21.12 1.45 -21.33
CA PRO A 212 -21.16 2.12 -22.63
C PRO A 212 -19.78 2.21 -23.31
N TYR A 213 -18.70 1.99 -22.57
CA TYR A 213 -17.32 1.99 -23.08
C TYR A 213 -16.80 0.58 -23.40
N TYR A 214 -17.67 -0.42 -23.45
CA TYR A 214 -17.27 -1.79 -23.76
C TYR A 214 -16.50 -1.88 -25.08
N SER A 215 -15.35 -2.55 -25.05
CA SER A 215 -14.53 -2.79 -26.24
C SER A 215 -13.75 -4.09 -26.10
N SER A 216 -14.18 -5.14 -26.80
CA SER A 216 -13.49 -6.45 -26.81
C SER A 216 -12.05 -6.35 -27.32
N GLY A 217 -11.80 -5.56 -28.36
CA GLY A 217 -10.45 -5.35 -28.89
C GLY A 217 -9.50 -4.68 -27.89
N LEU A 218 -10.00 -3.71 -27.12
CA LEU A 218 -9.21 -3.07 -26.06
C LEU A 218 -8.95 -4.03 -24.90
N ILE A 219 -9.94 -4.84 -24.50
CA ILE A 219 -9.76 -5.90 -23.49
C ILE A 219 -8.64 -6.85 -23.92
N GLU A 220 -8.68 -7.36 -25.15
CA GLU A 220 -7.69 -8.32 -25.65
C GLU A 220 -6.28 -7.71 -25.69
N ALA A 221 -6.17 -6.47 -26.20
CA ALA A 221 -4.89 -5.77 -26.27
C ALA A 221 -4.31 -5.50 -24.87
N MET A 222 -5.13 -5.03 -23.93
CA MET A 222 -4.68 -4.75 -22.56
C MET A 222 -4.35 -6.03 -21.79
N ALA A 223 -5.10 -7.11 -21.99
CA ALA A 223 -4.81 -8.40 -21.36
C ALA A 223 -3.39 -8.90 -21.72
N LYS A 224 -2.98 -8.71 -22.98
CA LYS A 224 -1.62 -9.03 -23.45
C LYS A 224 -0.56 -8.06 -22.91
N ALA A 225 -0.92 -6.81 -22.64
CA ALA A 225 -0.02 -5.78 -22.14
C ALA A 225 0.20 -5.84 -20.61
N ILE A 226 -0.69 -6.49 -19.86
CA ILE A 226 -0.53 -6.66 -18.41
C ILE A 226 0.68 -7.55 -18.14
N LYS A 227 1.74 -6.93 -17.64
CA LYS A 227 2.93 -7.64 -17.18
C LYS A 227 2.76 -7.94 -15.69
N PRO A 228 2.75 -9.21 -15.26
CA PRO A 228 2.81 -9.52 -13.85
C PRO A 228 4.15 -8.99 -13.31
N ILE A 229 4.12 -8.36 -12.15
CA ILE A 229 5.34 -8.11 -11.40
C ILE A 229 5.89 -9.50 -11.06
N PRO A 230 7.20 -9.74 -11.20
CA PRO A 230 7.82 -10.99 -10.78
C PRO A 230 7.48 -11.29 -9.32
N THR A 231 6.43 -12.09 -9.13
CA THR A 231 6.22 -12.87 -7.94
C THR A 231 6.90 -14.18 -8.28
N ASP A 232 8.05 -14.47 -7.66
CA ASP A 232 8.51 -15.87 -7.62
C ASP A 232 7.30 -16.69 -7.17
N ASP A 233 6.75 -17.46 -8.10
CA ASP A 233 5.62 -18.38 -8.02
C ASP A 233 4.83 -18.35 -6.69
N GLY A 234 3.74 -17.57 -6.67
CA GLY A 234 2.70 -17.67 -5.64
C GLY A 234 2.97 -16.98 -4.30
N GLU A 235 4.18 -16.50 -4.03
CA GLU A 235 4.49 -15.67 -2.87
C GLU A 235 5.87 -15.06 -3.10
N SER A 236 5.98 -13.73 -3.16
CA SER A 236 7.28 -13.06 -3.31
C SER A 236 8.29 -13.70 -2.36
N LEU A 237 9.47 -14.11 -2.83
CA LEU A 237 10.53 -14.68 -1.98
C LEU A 237 10.79 -13.81 -0.74
N VAL A 238 10.65 -12.49 -0.88
CA VAL A 238 10.68 -11.55 0.23
C VAL A 238 9.53 -11.74 1.20
N ASN A 239 8.30 -12.00 0.74
CA ASN A 239 7.17 -12.32 1.62
C ASN A 239 7.42 -13.62 2.38
N LYS A 240 7.96 -14.66 1.72
CA LYS A 240 8.32 -15.92 2.40
C LYS A 240 9.37 -15.67 3.47
N ILE A 241 10.38 -14.86 3.16
CA ILE A 241 11.37 -14.40 4.14
C ILE A 241 10.70 -13.57 5.24
N GLU A 242 9.83 -12.62 4.94
CA GLU A 242 9.16 -11.77 5.93
C GLU A 242 8.18 -12.56 6.81
N GLU A 243 7.49 -13.56 6.27
CA GLU A 243 6.61 -14.46 7.01
C GLU A 243 7.41 -15.38 7.91
N CYS A 244 8.49 -15.97 7.38
CA CYS A 244 9.49 -16.69 8.16
C CYS A 244 9.98 -15.80 9.32
N LEU A 245 10.41 -14.57 9.03
CA LEU A 245 10.87 -13.58 10.01
C LEU A 245 9.76 -13.17 11.00
N SER A 246 8.49 -13.17 10.60
CA SER A 246 7.38 -12.79 11.47
C SER A 246 7.14 -13.77 12.63
N LYS A 247 7.63 -15.02 12.50
CA LYS A 247 7.66 -16.00 13.60
C LYS A 247 8.67 -15.64 14.68
N TYR A 248 9.63 -14.77 14.35
CA TYR A 248 10.69 -14.33 15.22
C TYR A 248 10.38 -12.88 15.66
N GLU A 249 9.57 -12.75 16.71
CA GLU A 249 8.98 -11.48 17.14
C GLU A 249 9.99 -10.33 17.29
N PHE A 250 11.19 -10.63 17.78
CA PHE A 250 12.30 -9.69 17.84
C PHE A 250 13.68 -10.30 17.55
N ARG A 251 13.72 -11.51 16.99
CA ARG A 251 14.96 -12.16 16.56
C ARG A 251 15.07 -12.04 15.04
N PHE A 252 16.26 -11.71 14.56
CA PHE A 252 16.52 -11.59 13.13
C PHE A 252 17.53 -12.66 12.74
N PRO A 253 17.06 -13.86 12.34
CA PRO A 253 17.93 -14.96 11.92
C PRO A 253 18.87 -14.56 10.79
N THR A 254 19.95 -15.31 10.64
CA THR A 254 20.91 -15.19 9.55
C THR A 254 20.30 -15.62 8.22
N LEU A 255 20.94 -15.25 7.10
CA LEU A 255 20.51 -15.69 5.77
C LEU A 255 20.52 -17.22 5.66
N SER A 256 21.48 -17.88 6.32
CA SER A 256 21.61 -19.34 6.35
C SER A 256 20.42 -20.01 7.03
N GLU A 257 20.02 -19.50 8.20
CA GLU A 257 18.86 -20.01 8.96
C GLU A 257 17.56 -19.84 8.16
N VAL A 258 17.34 -18.67 7.56
CA VAL A 258 16.17 -18.44 6.72
C VAL A 258 16.20 -19.29 5.45
N ALA A 259 17.37 -19.50 4.85
CA ALA A 259 17.50 -20.37 3.69
C ALA A 259 17.10 -21.81 4.03
N ALA A 260 17.58 -22.33 5.15
CA ALA A 260 17.23 -23.66 5.63
C ALA A 260 15.72 -23.81 5.89
N GLU A 261 15.09 -22.82 6.54
CA GLU A 261 13.65 -22.82 6.82
C GLU A 261 12.81 -22.78 5.53
N LEU A 262 13.29 -22.08 4.50
CA LEU A 262 12.61 -21.98 3.20
C LEU A 262 12.98 -23.10 2.20
N GLY A 263 13.77 -24.09 2.63
CA GLY A 263 14.19 -25.21 1.77
C GLY A 263 15.20 -24.84 0.68
N PHE A 264 15.95 -23.76 0.87
CA PHE A 264 17.01 -23.32 -0.05
C PHE A 264 18.41 -23.49 0.57
N SER A 265 19.43 -23.62 -0.29
CA SER A 265 20.80 -23.31 0.14
C SER A 265 20.99 -21.79 0.26
N GLU A 266 21.85 -21.36 1.17
CA GLU A 266 22.18 -19.93 1.36
C GLU A 266 22.61 -19.26 0.04
N ARG A 267 23.43 -19.95 -0.77
CA ARG A 267 23.85 -19.50 -2.10
C ARG A 267 22.66 -19.28 -3.05
N THR A 268 21.68 -20.18 -3.03
CA THR A 268 20.48 -20.07 -3.88
C THR A 268 19.63 -18.89 -3.42
N LEU A 269 19.40 -18.76 -2.13
CA LEU A 269 18.63 -17.65 -1.56
C LEU A 269 19.31 -16.30 -1.85
N HIS A 270 20.62 -16.21 -1.63
CA HIS A 270 21.42 -15.03 -1.95
C HIS A 270 21.33 -14.67 -3.44
N ARG A 271 21.50 -15.65 -4.34
CA ARG A 271 21.43 -15.41 -5.80
C ARG A 271 20.04 -14.93 -6.22
N ARG A 272 18.96 -15.51 -5.69
CA ARG A 272 17.59 -15.08 -6.01
C ARG A 272 17.33 -13.65 -5.51
N LEU A 273 17.75 -13.33 -4.29
CA LEU A 273 17.67 -11.96 -3.77
C LEU A 273 18.49 -10.98 -4.61
N ALA A 274 19.72 -11.34 -4.96
CA ALA A 274 20.61 -10.51 -5.79
C ALA A 274 20.07 -10.33 -7.21
N GLY A 275 19.47 -11.36 -7.82
CA GLY A 275 18.81 -11.28 -9.12
C GLY A 275 17.61 -10.32 -9.14
N GLN A 276 17.01 -10.09 -7.97
CA GLN A 276 16.00 -9.05 -7.78
C GLN A 276 16.65 -7.69 -7.44
N GLY A 277 17.91 -7.66 -7.01
CA GLY A 277 18.59 -6.45 -6.53
C GLY A 277 18.28 -6.12 -5.06
N ILE A 278 17.92 -7.13 -4.27
CA ILE A 278 17.70 -7.03 -2.82
C ILE A 278 18.87 -7.64 -2.06
N LYS A 279 19.25 -6.99 -0.96
CA LYS A 279 20.10 -7.57 0.06
C LYS A 279 19.25 -8.03 1.23
N TYR A 280 19.52 -9.22 1.75
CA TYR A 280 18.81 -9.76 2.92
C TYR A 280 18.76 -8.80 4.12
N ARG A 281 19.90 -8.12 4.37
CA ARG A 281 20.02 -7.10 5.42
C ARG A 281 18.96 -6.00 5.29
N GLU A 282 18.59 -5.61 4.07
CA GLU A 282 17.60 -4.56 3.84
C GLU A 282 16.17 -5.02 4.17
N ILE A 283 15.87 -6.33 4.06
CA ILE A 283 14.60 -6.92 4.49
C ILE A 283 14.52 -6.87 6.02
N CYS A 284 15.58 -7.34 6.69
CA CYS A 284 15.68 -7.33 8.15
C CYS A 284 15.56 -5.90 8.71
N ASP A 285 16.26 -4.94 8.09
CA ASP A 285 16.25 -3.54 8.50
C ASP A 285 14.85 -2.91 8.35
N GLY A 286 14.10 -3.25 7.30
CA GLY A 286 12.72 -2.78 7.10
C GLY A 286 11.77 -3.27 8.19
N LEU A 287 11.84 -4.56 8.53
CA LEU A 287 11.04 -5.14 9.62
C LEU A 287 11.44 -4.55 10.98
N ARG A 288 12.75 -4.46 11.26
CA ARG A 288 13.27 -3.82 12.48
C ARG A 288 12.75 -2.41 12.64
N GLY A 289 12.80 -1.60 11.58
CA GLY A 289 12.27 -0.23 11.60
C GLY A 289 10.76 -0.20 11.90
N GLY A 290 9.98 -1.12 11.32
CA GLY A 290 8.55 -1.27 11.63
C GLY A 290 8.29 -1.60 13.11
N HIS A 291 9.01 -2.58 13.67
CA HIS A 291 8.90 -2.91 15.10
C HIS A 291 9.40 -1.78 16.00
N ALA A 292 10.49 -1.11 15.62
CA ALA A 292 11.01 0.04 16.34
C ALA A 292 9.96 1.14 16.45
N ARG A 293 9.28 1.51 15.35
CA ARG A 293 8.22 2.52 15.38
C ARG A 293 7.07 2.16 16.33
N LYS A 294 6.61 0.89 16.31
CA LYS A 294 5.58 0.39 17.25
C LYS A 294 6.02 0.55 18.70
N LEU A 295 7.22 0.08 19.01
CA LEU A 295 7.75 0.15 20.37
C LEU A 295 8.00 1.59 20.81
N MET A 296 8.41 2.47 19.89
CA MET A 296 8.64 3.88 20.16
C MET A 296 7.36 4.64 20.52
N ALA A 297 6.19 4.18 20.07
CA ALA A 297 4.88 4.70 20.48
C ALA A 297 4.45 4.30 21.90
N THR A 298 5.18 3.39 22.54
CA THR A 298 4.95 3.00 23.94
C THR A 298 5.78 3.84 24.91
N THR A 299 5.62 3.62 26.22
CA THR A 299 6.45 4.23 27.26
C THR A 299 7.80 3.52 27.47
N MET A 300 8.06 2.42 26.74
CA MET A 300 9.26 1.59 26.93
C MET A 300 10.55 2.39 26.73
N PRO A 301 11.56 2.26 27.62
CA PRO A 301 12.86 2.92 27.47
C PRO A 301 13.58 2.57 26.15
N VAL A 302 14.33 3.51 25.58
CA VAL A 302 14.95 3.35 24.24
C VAL A 302 16.03 2.27 24.22
N ASP A 303 16.77 2.13 25.31
CA ASP A 303 17.73 1.06 25.58
C ASP A 303 17.05 -0.31 25.65
N GLU A 304 15.89 -0.43 26.29
CA GLU A 304 15.10 -1.67 26.29
C GLU A 304 14.59 -2.01 24.89
N ILE A 305 14.14 -1.00 24.12
CA ILE A 305 13.75 -1.18 22.71
C ILE A 305 14.93 -1.67 21.87
N ALA A 306 16.12 -1.09 22.04
CA ALA A 306 17.32 -1.50 21.34
C ALA A 306 17.65 -2.97 21.63
N TYR A 307 17.64 -3.35 22.91
CA TYR A 307 17.89 -4.72 23.35
C TYR A 307 16.86 -5.69 22.76
N ARG A 308 15.56 -5.35 22.85
CA ARG A 308 14.50 -6.19 22.28
C ARG A 308 14.71 -6.42 20.80
N LEU A 309 15.04 -5.40 20.02
CA LEU A 309 15.28 -5.51 18.58
C LEU A 309 16.59 -6.23 18.19
N GLY A 310 17.32 -6.75 19.18
CA GLY A 310 18.54 -7.54 18.97
C GLY A 310 19.78 -6.70 18.67
N TYR A 311 19.81 -5.44 19.14
CA TYR A 311 21.04 -4.64 19.12
C TYR A 311 21.89 -4.93 20.34
N PHE A 312 23.20 -5.05 20.14
CA PHE A 312 24.18 -5.27 21.21
C PHE A 312 24.25 -4.08 22.18
N ASP A 313 24.06 -2.86 21.66
CA ASP A 313 24.05 -1.65 22.46
C ASP A 313 23.03 -0.64 21.90
N ALA A 314 22.64 0.31 22.76
CA ALA A 314 21.75 1.38 22.36
C ALA A 314 22.37 2.22 21.23
N ALA A 315 23.68 2.46 21.23
CA ALA A 315 24.37 3.29 20.24
C ALA A 315 24.19 2.77 18.79
N SER A 316 24.22 1.45 18.61
CA SER A 316 23.99 0.77 17.33
C SER A 316 22.56 0.91 16.88
N PHE A 317 21.60 0.81 17.82
CA PHE A 317 20.21 1.10 17.55
C PHE A 317 20.00 2.58 17.18
N TYR A 318 20.61 3.53 17.90
CA TYR A 318 20.54 4.97 17.59
C TYR A 318 20.99 5.26 16.16
N LYS A 319 22.12 4.69 15.73
CA LYS A 319 22.63 4.85 14.35
C LYS A 319 21.69 4.24 13.32
N ALA A 320 21.18 3.03 13.59
CA ALA A 320 20.27 2.34 12.70
C ALA A 320 18.92 3.08 12.57
N PHE A 321 18.34 3.46 13.71
CA PHE A 321 17.08 4.21 13.78
C PHE A 321 17.20 5.57 13.10
N LYS A 322 18.28 6.32 13.35
CA LYS A 322 18.53 7.59 12.66
C LYS A 322 18.69 7.41 11.15
N ARG A 323 19.33 6.33 10.71
CA ARG A 323 19.45 6.00 9.28
C ARG A 323 18.11 5.66 8.64
N TRP A 324 17.19 5.03 9.37
CA TRP A 324 15.87 4.64 8.86
C TRP A 324 14.86 5.79 8.88
N GLU A 325 14.76 6.48 10.02
CA GLU A 325 13.72 7.48 10.31
C GLU A 325 14.17 8.92 10.02
N GLY A 326 15.48 9.14 9.86
CA GLY A 326 16.10 10.47 9.73
C GLY A 326 16.23 11.24 11.05
N LEU A 327 15.64 10.72 12.12
CA LEU A 327 15.60 11.30 13.46
C LEU A 327 16.21 10.33 14.48
N SER A 328 16.77 10.85 15.57
CA SER A 328 17.07 10.01 16.72
C SER A 328 15.78 9.45 17.35
N PRO A 329 15.83 8.30 18.03
CA PRO A 329 14.71 7.77 18.80
C PRO A 329 14.05 8.80 19.73
N SER A 330 14.85 9.61 20.44
CA SER A 330 14.33 10.63 21.36
C SER A 330 13.53 11.72 20.63
N GLU A 331 14.06 12.22 19.52
CA GLU A 331 13.37 13.21 18.67
C GLU A 331 12.08 12.63 18.09
N TYR A 332 12.13 11.38 17.61
CA TYR A 332 10.95 10.68 17.10
C TYR A 332 9.87 10.53 18.18
N ARG A 333 10.25 10.17 19.42
CA ARG A 333 9.31 10.05 20.54
C ARG A 333 8.65 11.38 20.90
N MET A 334 9.39 12.48 20.85
CA MET A 334 8.82 13.81 21.08
C MET A 334 7.84 14.21 19.97
N LEU A 335 8.15 13.85 18.72
CA LEU A 335 7.30 14.13 17.57
C LEU A 335 5.94 13.44 17.70
N ILE A 336 5.93 12.14 18.02
CA ILE A 336 4.69 11.35 18.11
C ILE A 336 3.86 11.66 19.36
N LYS A 337 4.45 12.17 20.44
CA LYS A 337 3.71 12.60 21.65
C LYS A 337 2.98 13.95 21.50
N LYS A 338 3.34 14.73 20.48
CA LYS A 338 2.70 16.02 20.17
C LYS A 338 1.49 15.90 19.23
N LYS A 339 1.25 14.71 18.66
CA LYS A 339 0.07 14.37 17.86
C LYS A 339 -0.93 13.63 18.75
#